data_AF-A0A931Q822-F1
#
_entry.id   AF-A0A931Q822-F1
#
_cell.length_a   1.000
_cell.length_b   1.000
_cell.length_c   1.000
_cell.angle_alpha   90.00
_cell.angle_beta   90.00
_cell.angle_gamma   90.00
#
_symmetry.space_group_name_H-M   'P 1'
#
loop_
_entity.id
_entity.type
_entity.pdbx_description
1 polymer ?
#
loop_
_entity_poly.entity_id
_entity_poly.type
_entity_poly.pdbx_seq_one_letter_code
_entity_poly.pdbx_strand_id
1 'polypeptide(L)'
;MWLEYELLRNREIPGVFCVSTSFRNEQNPIPGRHNIIFPMFEFESKGTIEDLRKLEQDLCVYLGFQDKAIHRAYDDLANHYKTEELTSEHEMKMQDDFSHVTFIEMFPQKTSPFWNMKKNGEHAHKIDVILHGMETIGSAERSTNPQEMNDKFHTISEGKYGGGIGLTRLMRAMNLENAAVPSV
;
A
#
# COMPACT_ATOMS: atom_id res chain seq x y z
N MET A 1 -13.14 -1.71 -1.47
CA MET A 1 -13.14 -2.51 -0.22
C MET A 1 -14.52 -2.44 0.44
N TRP A 2 -14.85 -3.32 1.40
CA TRP A 2 -16.15 -3.26 2.10
C TRP A 2 -16.33 -1.97 2.92
N LEU A 3 -15.26 -1.42 3.49
CA LEU A 3 -15.30 -0.17 4.25
C LEU A 3 -15.69 1.03 3.37
N GLU A 4 -15.14 1.11 2.17
CA GLU A 4 -15.51 2.11 1.16
C GLU A 4 -16.99 1.99 0.76
N TYR A 5 -17.48 0.77 0.56
CA TYR A 5 -18.91 0.54 0.30
C TYR A 5 -19.81 1.10 1.41
N GLU A 6 -19.46 0.84 2.68
CA GLU A 6 -20.20 1.35 3.84
C GLU A 6 -20.18 2.89 3.91
N LEU A 7 -19.02 3.52 3.66
CA LEU A 7 -18.88 4.98 3.62
C LEU A 7 -19.70 5.62 2.49
N LEU A 8 -19.73 4.99 1.31
CA LEU A 8 -20.48 5.50 0.16
C LEU A 8 -22.00 5.36 0.34
N ARG A 9 -22.45 4.30 1.03
CA ARG A 9 -23.87 4.10 1.35
C ARG A 9 -24.35 4.98 2.50
N ASN A 10 -23.49 5.26 3.47
CA ASN A 10 -23.82 6.04 4.66
C ASN A 10 -23.06 7.36 4.64
N ARG A 11 -23.54 8.34 3.86
CA ARG A 11 -22.79 9.60 3.65
C ARG A 11 -22.68 10.49 4.88
N GLU A 12 -23.34 10.18 6.00
CA GLU A 12 -23.28 11.00 7.22
C GLU A 12 -22.20 10.52 8.22
N ILE A 13 -21.72 9.27 8.13
CA ILE A 13 -20.72 8.77 9.08
C ILE A 13 -19.33 9.33 8.77
N PRO A 14 -18.49 9.63 9.79
CA PRO A 14 -17.17 10.23 9.58
C PRO A 14 -16.12 9.23 9.07
N GLY A 15 -16.29 7.95 9.42
CA GLY A 15 -15.40 6.86 9.05
C GLY A 15 -15.90 5.53 9.59
N VAL A 16 -15.25 4.45 9.16
CA VAL A 16 -15.52 3.06 9.55
C VAL A 16 -14.21 2.33 9.78
N PHE A 17 -14.25 1.31 10.62
CA PHE A 17 -13.13 0.38 10.78
C PHE A 17 -13.66 -1.05 10.93
N CYS A 18 -12.81 -2.02 10.69
CA CYS A 18 -13.07 -3.42 11.01
C CYS A 18 -11.80 -4.12 11.48
N VAL A 19 -11.99 -5.23 12.18
CA VAL A 19 -10.94 -6.20 12.47
C VAL A 19 -11.33 -7.48 11.79
N SER A 20 -10.50 -7.92 10.85
CA SER A 20 -10.73 -9.09 10.02
C SER A 20 -9.54 -10.06 10.08
N THR A 21 -9.71 -11.28 9.58
CA THR A 21 -8.59 -12.20 9.36
C THR A 21 -8.14 -12.08 7.91
N SER A 22 -6.87 -11.74 7.71
CA SER A 22 -6.24 -11.63 6.39
C SER A 22 -5.36 -12.81 6.06
N PHE A 23 -5.26 -13.11 4.76
CA PHE A 23 -4.50 -14.23 4.21
C PHE A 23 -3.54 -13.73 3.13
N ARG A 24 -2.30 -14.21 3.13
CA ARG A 24 -1.30 -13.92 2.09
C ARG A 24 -0.70 -15.23 1.56
N ASN A 25 -0.52 -15.29 0.24
CA ASN A 25 0.22 -16.37 -0.43
C ASN A 25 1.63 -15.88 -0.79
N GLU A 26 2.39 -15.47 0.23
CA GLU A 26 3.77 -15.01 0.06
C GLU A 26 4.67 -16.20 -0.29
N GLN A 27 5.44 -16.08 -1.38
CA GLN A 27 6.27 -17.20 -1.85
C GLN A 27 7.48 -17.41 -0.95
N ASN A 28 8.07 -16.32 -0.45
CA ASN A 28 9.28 -16.34 0.38
C ASN A 28 9.05 -15.56 1.68
N PRO A 29 8.24 -16.10 2.62
CA PRO A 29 7.95 -15.41 3.87
C PRO A 29 9.21 -15.30 4.75
N ILE A 30 9.44 -14.12 5.32
CA ILE A 30 10.51 -13.89 6.30
C ILE A 30 9.93 -14.23 7.69
N PRO A 31 10.50 -15.21 8.42
CA PRO A 31 10.03 -15.58 9.75
C PRO A 31 9.97 -14.36 10.69
N GLY A 32 8.86 -14.21 11.43
CA GLY A 32 8.64 -13.08 12.33
C GLY A 32 8.14 -11.78 11.66
N ARG A 33 8.14 -11.71 10.31
CA ARG A 33 7.69 -10.54 9.55
C ARG A 33 6.52 -10.84 8.62
N HIS A 34 6.56 -11.97 7.91
CA HIS A 34 5.51 -12.37 6.97
C HIS A 34 4.65 -13.49 7.55
N ASN A 35 3.52 -13.10 8.15
CA ASN A 35 2.47 -14.05 8.53
C ASN A 35 1.56 -14.33 7.33
N ILE A 36 1.31 -15.62 7.05
CA ILE A 36 0.38 -16.04 5.98
C ILE A 36 -1.09 -15.92 6.39
N ILE A 37 -1.37 -15.89 7.70
CA ILE A 37 -2.69 -15.65 8.31
C ILE A 37 -2.47 -14.71 9.49
N PHE A 38 -3.15 -13.57 9.52
CA PHE A 38 -2.99 -12.57 10.59
C PHE A 38 -4.25 -11.71 10.77
N PRO A 39 -4.49 -11.17 11.97
CA PRO A 39 -5.54 -10.17 12.16
C PRO A 39 -5.13 -8.87 11.45
N MET A 40 -6.06 -8.28 10.70
CA MET A 40 -5.87 -6.99 10.04
C MET A 40 -6.88 -6.00 10.59
N PHE A 41 -6.37 -4.87 11.08
CA PHE A 41 -7.18 -3.71 11.40
C PHE A 41 -7.23 -2.81 10.16
N GLU A 42 -8.42 -2.59 9.63
CA GLU A 42 -8.64 -1.75 8.46
C GLU A 42 -9.52 -0.59 8.87
N PHE A 43 -9.26 0.60 8.33
CA PHE A 43 -10.10 1.76 8.51
C PHE A 43 -10.24 2.53 7.20
N GLU A 44 -11.33 3.26 7.05
CA GLU A 44 -11.56 4.19 5.96
C GLU A 44 -12.29 5.40 6.54
N SER A 45 -11.92 6.61 6.14
CA SER A 45 -12.51 7.84 6.65
C SER A 45 -12.54 8.91 5.57
N LYS A 46 -13.38 9.93 5.77
CA LYS A 46 -13.37 11.11 4.90
C LYS A 46 -12.23 12.04 5.30
N GLY A 47 -11.58 12.65 4.32
CA GLY A 47 -10.57 13.66 4.57
C GLY A 47 -9.54 13.73 3.45
N THR A 48 -8.43 14.38 3.79
CA THR A 48 -7.24 14.56 2.97
C THR A 48 -6.09 13.71 3.53
N ILE A 49 -4.96 13.66 2.82
CA ILE A 49 -3.73 13.05 3.35
C ILE A 49 -3.29 13.63 4.70
N GLU A 50 -3.61 14.90 4.99
CA GLU A 50 -3.31 15.55 6.26
C GLU A 50 -4.17 15.00 7.41
N ASP A 51 -5.44 14.73 7.14
CA ASP A 51 -6.35 14.10 8.10
C ASP A 51 -5.93 12.66 8.38
N LEU A 52 -5.51 11.93 7.34
CA LEU A 52 -4.96 10.58 7.46
C LEU A 52 -3.70 10.55 8.32
N ARG A 53 -2.73 11.45 8.03
CA ARG A 53 -1.51 11.60 8.83
C ARG A 53 -1.83 11.84 10.30
N LYS A 54 -2.77 12.75 10.58
CA LYS A 54 -3.17 13.06 11.96
C LYS A 54 -3.82 11.86 12.65
N LEU A 55 -4.73 11.17 11.98
CA LEU A 55 -5.39 9.97 12.51
C LEU A 55 -4.37 8.91 12.92
N GLU A 56 -3.36 8.68 12.08
CA GLU A 56 -2.31 7.67 12.34
C GLU A 56 -1.34 8.10 13.44
N GLN A 57 -0.99 9.39 13.52
CA GLN A 57 -0.24 9.94 14.66
C GLN A 57 -1.00 9.74 15.98
N ASP A 58 -2.28 10.11 16.01
CA ASP A 58 -3.14 9.95 17.19
C ASP A 58 -3.28 8.47 17.57
N LEU A 59 -3.38 7.57 16.57
CA LEU A 59 -3.39 6.12 16.78
C LEU A 59 -2.08 5.61 17.40
N CYS A 60 -0.92 6.07 16.92
CA CYS A 60 0.38 5.70 17.50
C CYS A 60 0.46 6.14 18.97
N VAL A 61 0.05 7.38 19.28
CA VAL A 61 0.01 7.88 20.66
C VAL A 61 -0.94 7.04 21.53
N TYR A 62 -2.13 6.72 21.01
CA TYR A 62 -3.11 5.89 21.72
C TYR A 62 -2.59 4.49 22.03
N LEU A 63 -1.82 3.89 21.11
CA LEU A 63 -1.18 2.59 21.28
C LEU A 63 0.02 2.62 22.25
N GLY A 64 0.39 3.80 22.75
CA GLY A 64 1.46 3.97 23.75
C GLY A 64 2.83 4.24 23.15
N PHE A 65 2.93 4.54 21.84
CA PHE A 65 4.18 4.99 21.26
C PHE A 65 4.43 6.45 21.67
N GLN A 66 5.38 6.65 22.58
CA GLN A 66 5.73 7.97 23.14
C GLN A 66 6.92 8.61 22.45
N ASP A 67 7.62 7.86 21.60
CA ASP A 67 8.74 8.39 20.83
C ASP A 67 8.28 9.50 19.89
N LYS A 68 9.20 10.44 19.64
CA LYS A 68 8.94 11.53 18.69
C LYS A 68 8.80 10.93 17.29
N ALA A 69 7.57 10.88 16.78
CA ALA A 69 7.30 10.53 15.40
C ALA A 69 8.05 11.48 14.46
N ILE A 70 8.70 10.92 13.43
CA ILE A 70 9.32 11.70 12.36
C ILE A 70 8.60 11.44 11.04
N HIS A 71 8.51 12.47 10.20
CA HIS A 71 7.94 12.40 8.85
C HIS A 71 9.05 12.63 7.83
N ARG A 72 9.12 11.78 6.81
CA ARG A 72 10.12 11.87 5.73
C ARG A 72 9.51 11.52 4.39
N ALA A 73 9.94 12.23 3.35
CA ALA A 73 9.67 11.82 1.99
C ALA A 73 10.40 10.51 1.68
N TYR A 74 9.78 9.65 0.87
CA TYR A 74 10.42 8.45 0.36
C TYR A 74 11.75 8.76 -0.33
N ASP A 75 11.77 9.79 -1.18
CA ASP A 75 12.97 10.18 -1.93
C ASP A 75 14.12 10.63 -1.01
N ASP A 76 13.81 11.31 0.09
CA ASP A 76 14.82 11.74 1.06
C ASP A 76 15.47 10.54 1.75
N LEU A 77 14.68 9.52 2.11
CA LEU A 77 15.17 8.29 2.71
C LEU A 77 15.96 7.45 1.70
N ALA A 78 15.47 7.34 0.47
CA ALA A 78 16.17 6.65 -0.61
C ALA A 78 17.54 7.29 -0.88
N ASN A 79 17.61 8.64 -0.90
CA ASN A 79 18.85 9.39 -1.02
C ASN A 79 19.78 9.21 0.18
N HIS A 80 19.23 9.23 1.40
CA HIS A 80 20.00 9.02 2.63
C HIS A 80 20.69 7.65 2.63
N TYR A 81 19.94 6.59 2.29
CA TYR A 81 20.45 5.22 2.22
C TYR A 81 21.17 4.88 0.90
N LYS A 82 21.19 5.80 -0.07
CA LYS A 82 21.80 5.63 -1.39
C LYS A 82 21.27 4.39 -2.11
N THR A 83 19.96 4.22 -2.09
CA THR A 83 19.24 3.10 -2.70
C THR A 83 18.17 3.62 -3.67
N GLU A 84 17.80 2.80 -4.66
CA GLU A 84 16.67 3.08 -5.54
C GLU A 84 15.32 2.72 -4.90
N GLU A 85 15.33 1.68 -4.07
CA GLU A 85 14.17 1.13 -3.36
C GLU A 85 14.47 0.89 -1.87
N LEU A 86 13.55 1.33 -1.01
CA LEU A 86 13.61 1.04 0.42
C LEU A 86 13.21 -0.42 0.65
N THR A 87 13.92 -1.09 1.54
CA THR A 87 13.73 -2.52 1.84
C THR A 87 13.52 -2.69 3.33
N SER A 88 13.17 -3.91 3.75
CA SER A 88 13.08 -4.27 5.17
C SER A 88 14.35 -3.96 5.97
N GLU A 89 15.53 -4.05 5.35
CA GLU A 89 16.80 -3.67 5.98
C GLU A 89 16.88 -2.17 6.24
N HIS A 90 16.41 -1.35 5.30
CA HIS A 90 16.38 0.11 5.45
C HIS A 90 15.38 0.52 6.52
N GLU A 91 14.18 -0.07 6.55
CA GLU A 91 13.22 0.17 7.62
C GLU A 91 13.81 -0.13 9.01
N MET A 92 14.52 -1.25 9.14
CA MET A 92 15.18 -1.62 10.40
C MET A 92 16.22 -0.59 10.84
N LYS A 93 16.98 -0.02 9.91
CA LYS A 93 17.94 1.06 10.20
C LYS A 93 17.27 2.36 10.63
N MET A 94 16.07 2.67 10.14
CA MET A 94 15.36 3.91 10.51
C MET A 94 15.08 4.03 12.01
N GLN A 95 14.91 2.89 12.69
CA GLN A 95 14.78 2.87 14.14
C GLN A 95 16.03 3.46 14.83
N ASP A 96 17.22 3.06 14.38
CA ASP A 96 18.49 3.48 14.97
C ASP A 96 18.89 4.88 14.49
N ASP A 97 18.62 5.21 13.23
CA ASP A 97 19.02 6.47 12.60
C ASP A 97 18.12 7.65 12.97
N PHE A 98 16.83 7.39 13.25
CA PHE A 98 15.83 8.44 13.40
C PHE A 98 14.93 8.30 14.61
N SER A 99 14.07 7.27 14.64
CA SER A 99 13.03 7.10 15.67
C SER A 99 12.36 5.73 15.54
N HIS A 100 11.87 5.20 16.66
CA HIS A 100 11.01 4.02 16.69
C HIS A 100 9.68 4.21 15.96
N VAL A 101 9.28 5.45 15.67
CA VAL A 101 8.07 5.80 14.91
C VAL A 101 8.46 6.68 13.73
N THR A 102 8.43 6.11 12.52
CA THR A 102 8.77 6.82 11.29
C THR A 102 7.64 6.74 10.27
N PHE A 103 7.17 7.89 9.82
CA PHE A 103 6.20 8.04 8.75
C PHE A 103 6.95 8.31 7.44
N ILE A 104 6.81 7.38 6.49
CA ILE A 104 7.30 7.53 5.12
C ILE A 104 6.14 8.03 4.27
N GLU A 105 6.36 9.10 3.51
CA GLU A 105 5.33 9.77 2.73
C GLU A 105 5.83 10.09 1.31
N MET A 106 4.94 10.59 0.45
CA MET A 106 5.27 11.03 -0.92
C MET A 106 6.02 9.94 -1.71
N PHE A 107 5.32 8.83 -1.97
CA PHE A 107 5.89 7.70 -2.69
C PHE A 107 5.94 7.96 -4.20
N PRO A 108 7.10 7.86 -4.87
CA PRO A 108 7.18 8.08 -6.31
C PRO A 108 6.47 6.95 -7.08
N GLN A 109 5.89 7.24 -8.26
CA GLN A 109 5.14 6.23 -9.05
C GLN A 109 5.95 4.96 -9.36
N LYS A 110 7.29 5.04 -9.40
CA LYS A 110 8.16 3.87 -9.61
C LYS A 110 7.99 2.78 -8.55
N THR A 111 7.50 3.10 -7.35
CA THR A 111 7.21 2.11 -6.29
C THR A 111 5.87 1.41 -6.51
N SER A 112 5.25 1.56 -7.68
CA SER A 112 3.99 0.91 -8.08
C SER A 112 2.83 1.13 -7.09
N PRO A 113 2.45 2.39 -6.81
CA PRO A 113 1.28 2.69 -5.98
C PRO A 113 0.00 2.10 -6.60
N PHE A 114 -0.97 1.81 -5.74
CA PHE A 114 -2.21 1.14 -6.15
C PHE A 114 -3.06 2.04 -7.08
N TRP A 115 -3.81 1.44 -7.99
CA TRP A 115 -4.53 2.15 -9.07
C TRP A 115 -5.53 3.21 -8.57
N ASN A 116 -6.07 3.04 -7.37
CA ASN A 116 -7.05 3.95 -6.78
C ASN A 116 -6.44 5.01 -5.84
N MET A 117 -5.12 5.11 -5.73
CA MET A 117 -4.48 6.12 -4.90
C MET A 117 -4.48 7.49 -5.59
N LYS A 118 -4.76 8.53 -4.81
CA LYS A 118 -4.57 9.92 -5.24
C LYS A 118 -3.08 10.19 -5.43
N LYS A 119 -2.75 11.05 -6.39
CA LYS A 119 -1.39 11.48 -6.65
C LYS A 119 -1.31 13.00 -6.78
N ASN A 120 -0.12 13.52 -6.53
CA ASN A 120 0.27 14.88 -6.82
C ASN A 120 1.54 14.85 -7.68
N GLY A 121 1.39 15.15 -8.97
CA GLY A 121 2.47 14.95 -9.95
C GLY A 121 2.89 13.48 -10.06
N GLU A 122 4.17 13.22 -9.80
CA GLU A 122 4.80 11.89 -9.87
C GLU A 122 4.77 11.12 -8.54
N HIS A 123 4.06 11.63 -7.53
CA HIS A 123 4.05 11.05 -6.18
C HIS A 123 2.63 10.68 -5.73
N ALA A 124 2.49 9.50 -5.15
CA ALA A 124 1.25 9.03 -4.54
C ALA A 124 1.10 9.59 -3.12
N HIS A 125 -0.15 9.90 -2.75
CA HIS A 125 -0.55 10.22 -1.38
C HIS A 125 -0.68 8.93 -0.58
N LYS A 126 0.46 8.28 -0.33
CA LYS A 126 0.61 7.07 0.47
C LYS A 126 1.40 7.42 1.73
N ILE A 127 1.04 6.80 2.85
CA ILE A 127 1.80 6.84 4.10
C ILE A 127 2.08 5.40 4.51
N ASP A 128 3.36 5.10 4.77
CA ASP A 128 3.75 3.87 5.47
C ASP A 128 4.31 4.27 6.84
N VAL A 129 3.75 3.71 7.91
CA VAL A 129 4.21 3.92 9.28
C VAL A 129 5.08 2.73 9.70
N ILE A 130 6.36 3.03 9.91
CA ILE A 130 7.37 2.10 10.39
C ILE A 130 7.41 2.20 11.93
N LEU A 131 7.08 1.10 12.60
CA LEU A 131 7.15 0.97 14.05
C LEU A 131 8.24 -0.03 14.40
N HIS A 132 9.22 0.38 15.20
CA HIS A 132 10.38 -0.44 15.58
C HIS A 132 11.04 -1.17 14.38
N GLY A 133 11.23 -0.44 13.28
CA GLY A 133 11.90 -0.97 12.09
C GLY A 133 11.06 -1.88 11.20
N MET A 134 9.74 -1.90 11.39
CA MET A 134 8.80 -2.69 10.59
C MET A 134 7.62 -1.85 10.12
N GLU A 135 7.34 -1.84 8.82
CA GLU A 135 6.08 -1.35 8.26
C GLU A 135 4.90 -2.03 8.97
N THR A 136 4.09 -1.24 9.66
CA THR A 136 2.97 -1.71 10.48
C THR A 136 1.64 -1.15 10.00
N ILE A 137 1.63 0.07 9.47
CA ILE A 137 0.42 0.70 8.89
C ILE A 137 0.77 1.14 7.47
N GLY A 138 0.02 0.65 6.49
CA GLY A 138 0.10 1.08 5.10
C GLY A 138 -1.22 1.69 4.67
N SER A 139 -1.22 2.97 4.33
CA SER A 139 -2.43 3.74 4.05
C SER A 139 -2.26 4.69 2.88
N ALA A 140 -3.36 5.19 2.34
CA ALA A 140 -3.33 6.18 1.25
C ALA A 140 -4.63 6.98 1.16
N GLU A 141 -4.51 8.21 0.67
CA GLU A 141 -5.66 8.99 0.20
C GLU A 141 -6.17 8.39 -1.13
N ARG A 142 -7.46 8.10 -1.22
CA ARG A 142 -8.09 7.56 -2.44
C ARG A 142 -8.33 8.67 -3.46
N SER A 143 -8.14 8.34 -4.75
CA SER A 143 -8.52 9.24 -5.84
C SER A 143 -10.04 9.31 -5.96
N THR A 144 -10.56 10.49 -6.25
CA THR A 144 -11.99 10.71 -6.53
C THR A 144 -12.24 11.00 -8.01
N ASN A 145 -11.25 10.77 -8.89
CA ASN A 145 -11.37 10.93 -10.33
C ASN A 145 -11.62 9.55 -10.99
N PRO A 146 -12.86 9.23 -11.41
CA PRO A 146 -13.18 7.93 -11.98
C PRO A 146 -12.41 7.61 -13.26
N GLN A 147 -12.15 8.61 -14.10
CA GLN A 147 -11.42 8.43 -15.36
C GLN A 147 -9.97 8.03 -15.08
N GLU A 148 -9.30 8.77 -14.19
CA GLU A 148 -7.91 8.48 -13.82
C GLU A 148 -7.79 7.08 -13.18
N MET A 149 -8.71 6.72 -12.30
CA MET A 149 -8.72 5.40 -11.67
C MET A 149 -8.93 4.28 -12.69
N ASN A 150 -9.85 4.48 -13.64
CA ASN A 150 -10.09 3.52 -14.72
C ASN A 150 -8.84 3.35 -15.60
N ASP A 151 -8.22 4.46 -16.01
CA ASP A 151 -7.02 4.42 -16.85
C ASP A 151 -5.86 3.72 -16.11
N LYS A 152 -5.64 4.03 -14.83
CA LYS A 152 -4.62 3.36 -14.01
C LYS A 152 -4.91 1.86 -13.85
N PHE A 153 -6.16 1.48 -13.58
CA PHE A 153 -6.56 0.08 -13.45
C PHE A 153 -6.20 -0.75 -14.69
N HIS A 154 -6.23 -0.15 -15.88
CA HIS A 154 -5.86 -0.82 -17.13
C HIS A 154 -4.38 -0.70 -17.53
N THR A 155 -3.61 0.21 -16.93
CA THR A 155 -2.25 0.54 -17.39
C THR A 155 -1.17 0.17 -16.38
N ILE A 156 -1.41 0.28 -15.08
CA ILE A 156 -0.39 -0.06 -14.08
C ILE A 156 -0.16 -1.57 -14.03
N SER A 157 1.04 -1.97 -13.59
CA SER A 157 1.45 -3.38 -13.51
C SER A 157 1.19 -4.15 -14.81
N GLU A 158 1.45 -3.51 -15.96
CA GLU A 158 1.22 -4.10 -17.29
C GLU A 158 -0.24 -4.53 -17.53
N GLY A 159 -1.19 -3.79 -16.95
CA GLY A 159 -2.62 -4.06 -17.07
C GLY A 159 -3.11 -5.29 -16.29
N LYS A 160 -2.29 -5.87 -15.41
CA LYS A 160 -2.63 -7.08 -14.62
C LYS A 160 -3.87 -6.89 -13.75
N TYR A 161 -4.17 -5.66 -13.31
CA TYR A 161 -5.39 -5.36 -12.54
C TYR A 161 -6.67 -5.51 -13.39
N GLY A 162 -6.65 -5.04 -14.64
CA GLY A 162 -7.74 -5.24 -15.60
C GLY A 162 -7.79 -6.63 -16.23
N GLY A 163 -6.73 -7.43 -16.05
CA GLY A 163 -6.61 -8.82 -16.49
C GLY A 163 -7.45 -9.80 -15.66
N GLY A 164 -8.72 -9.50 -15.47
CA GLY A 164 -9.68 -10.30 -14.72
C GLY A 164 -10.22 -11.52 -15.49
N ILE A 165 -9.37 -12.25 -16.21
CA ILE A 165 -9.55 -13.66 -16.57
C ILE A 165 -8.14 -14.23 -16.47
N GLY A 166 -7.97 -15.34 -15.76
CA GLY A 166 -6.70 -16.06 -15.75
C GLY A 166 -6.40 -16.54 -17.17
N LEU A 167 -5.80 -15.69 -18.00
CA LEU A 167 -5.48 -16.00 -19.39
C LEU A 167 -4.63 -17.26 -19.45
N THR A 168 -3.79 -17.50 -18.45
CA THR A 168 -3.04 -18.75 -18.29
C THR A 168 -3.94 -19.97 -18.08
N ARG A 169 -5.03 -19.84 -17.31
CA ARG A 169 -6.04 -20.91 -17.13
C ARG A 169 -6.92 -21.07 -18.37
N LEU A 170 -7.26 -19.96 -19.04
CA LEU A 170 -8.02 -19.97 -20.29
C LEU A 170 -7.20 -20.56 -21.44
N MET A 171 -5.92 -20.19 -21.59
CA MET A 171 -4.99 -20.71 -22.59
C MET A 171 -4.71 -22.21 -22.40
N ARG A 172 -4.59 -22.67 -21.15
CA ARG A 172 -4.56 -24.10 -20.82
C ARG A 172 -5.87 -24.81 -21.18
N ALA A 173 -7.01 -24.23 -20.82
CA ALA A 173 -8.32 -24.79 -21.15
C ALA A 173 -8.60 -24.80 -22.66
N MET A 174 -8.02 -23.84 -23.41
CA MET A 174 -8.13 -23.73 -24.86
C MET A 174 -7.04 -24.51 -25.62
N ASN A 175 -6.17 -25.25 -24.92
CA ASN A 175 -5.09 -26.04 -25.52
C ASN A 175 -4.15 -25.23 -26.43
N LEU A 176 -3.99 -23.93 -26.14
CA LEU A 176 -3.21 -22.99 -26.96
C LEU A 176 -1.70 -23.04 -26.66
N GLU A 177 -1.25 -23.88 -25.71
CA GLU A 177 0.17 -24.03 -25.38
C GLU A 177 1.02 -24.52 -26.57
N ASN A 178 0.40 -25.12 -27.61
CA ASN A 178 1.08 -25.58 -28.84
C ASN A 178 0.97 -24.61 -30.03
N ALA A 179 0.29 -23.47 -29.91
CA ALA A 179 0.09 -22.54 -31.03
C ALA A 179 1.25 -21.56 -31.25
N ALA A 180 2.25 -21.57 -30.36
CA ALA A 180 3.44 -20.74 -30.44
C ALA A 180 4.70 -21.59 -30.75
N VAL A 181 4.65 -22.38 -31.82
CA VAL A 181 5.88 -22.80 -32.51
C VAL A 181 5.87 -22.09 -33.86
N PRO A 182 6.68 -21.05 -34.08
CA PRO A 182 6.86 -20.49 -35.40
C PRO A 182 7.50 -21.58 -36.27
N SER A 183 6.84 -21.95 -37.37
CA SER A 183 7.50 -22.72 -38.42
C SER A 183 8.68 -21.91 -38.96
N VAL A 184 9.85 -22.54 -38.97
CA VAL A 184 11.13 -22.05 -39.53
C VAL A 184 10.95 -21.51 -40.94
#